data_AF-A0A250JEK7-F1
#
_entry.id   AF-A0A250JEK7-F1
#
_cell.length_a   1.000
_cell.length_b   1.000
_cell.length_c   1.000
_cell.angle_alpha   90.00
_cell.angle_beta   90.00
_cell.angle_gamma   90.00
#
_symmetry.space_group_name_H-M   'P 1'
#
loop_
_entity.id
_entity.type
_entity.pdbx_description
1 polymer ?
#
loop_
_entity_poly.entity_id
_entity_poly.type
_entity_poly.pdbx_seq_one_letter_code
_entity_poly.pdbx_strand_id
1 'polypeptide(L)'
;MDLQGARLERRLEMYRARVTERLRTNRAAVEALYAGGNLFSPQGTRAGRALLRAHQLLQRAHGLLEQLSGDGVVPAPRLPERIDEHYRELDTLLARSDALSGRHHRAASVAHLPGR
;
A
#
# COMPACT_ATOMS: atom_id res chain seq x y z
N MET A 1 -22.85 7.57 -17.90
CA MET A 1 -21.60 7.37 -17.12
C MET A 1 -20.95 8.73 -16.96
N ASP A 2 -20.87 9.23 -15.73
CA ASP A 2 -20.17 10.48 -15.42
C ASP A 2 -18.65 10.25 -15.49
N LEU A 3 -17.92 11.13 -16.18
CA LEU A 3 -16.46 11.11 -16.29
C LEU A 3 -15.78 11.14 -14.93
N GLN A 4 -16.39 11.82 -13.96
CA GLN A 4 -15.85 11.91 -12.61
C GLN A 4 -15.93 10.57 -11.86
N GLY A 5 -17.05 9.85 -11.99
CA GLY A 5 -17.20 8.51 -11.43
C GLY A 5 -16.15 7.54 -11.98
N ALA A 6 -15.96 7.53 -13.29
CA ALA A 6 -14.96 6.66 -13.94
C ALA A 6 -13.52 6.96 -13.48
N ARG A 7 -13.18 8.23 -13.24
CA ARG A 7 -11.86 8.63 -12.71
C ARG A 7 -11.64 8.14 -11.28
N LEU A 8 -12.66 8.26 -10.42
CA LEU A 8 -12.59 7.82 -9.02
C LEU A 8 -12.45 6.29 -8.93
N GLU A 9 -13.23 5.55 -9.73
CA GLU A 9 -13.13 4.10 -9.82
C GLU A 9 -11.75 3.65 -10.31
N ARG A 10 -11.22 4.30 -11.35
CA ARG A 10 -9.88 4.00 -11.87
C ARG A 10 -8.79 4.27 -10.83
N ARG A 11 -8.92 5.35 -10.06
CA ARG A 11 -7.99 5.67 -8.96
C ARG A 11 -8.05 4.59 -7.89
N LEU A 12 -9.24 4.18 -7.45
CA LEU A 12 -9.42 3.12 -6.47
C LEU A 12 -8.76 1.82 -6.91
N GLU A 13 -8.99 1.41 -8.16
CA GLU A 13 -8.42 0.18 -8.73
C GLU A 13 -6.88 0.21 -8.75
N MET A 14 -6.30 1.36 -9.10
CA MET A 14 -4.85 1.55 -9.04
C MET A 14 -4.30 1.34 -7.62
N TYR A 15 -4.97 1.87 -6.59
CA TYR A 15 -4.52 1.67 -5.21
C TYR A 15 -4.73 0.22 -4.73
N ARG A 16 -5.83 -0.44 -5.13
CA ARG A 16 -6.05 -1.87 -4.87
C ARG A 16 -4.89 -2.71 -5.42
N ALA A 17 -4.53 -2.51 -6.69
CA ALA A 17 -3.39 -3.19 -7.31
C ALA A 17 -2.07 -2.91 -6.56
N ARG A 18 -1.83 -1.64 -6.17
CA ARG A 18 -0.65 -1.22 -5.41
C ARG A 18 -0.55 -1.89 -4.03
N VAL A 19 -1.67 -2.07 -3.32
CA VAL A 19 -1.71 -2.73 -2.00
C VAL A 19 -1.51 -4.24 -2.16
N THR A 20 -2.22 -4.87 -3.11
CA THR A 20 -2.08 -6.31 -3.39
C THR A 20 -0.66 -6.70 -3.73
N GLU A 21 0.01 -5.94 -4.62
CA GLU A 21 1.40 -6.21 -4.97
C GLU A 21 2.33 -6.05 -3.76
N ARG A 22 2.06 -5.07 -2.90
CA ARG A 22 2.86 -4.84 -1.71
C ARG A 22 2.72 -5.97 -0.69
N LEU A 23 1.50 -6.45 -0.46
CA LEU A 23 1.20 -7.61 0.37
C LEU A 23 1.92 -8.86 -0.14
N ARG A 24 1.82 -9.13 -1.44
CA ARG A 24 2.51 -10.27 -2.09
C ARG A 24 4.02 -10.22 -1.88
N THR A 25 4.63 -9.06 -2.11
CA THR A 25 6.09 -8.90 -1.92
C THR A 25 6.49 -9.01 -0.46
N ASN A 26 5.71 -8.44 0.46
CA ASN A 26 6.00 -8.52 1.90
C ASN A 26 5.95 -9.98 2.38
N ARG A 27 4.96 -10.76 1.92
CA ARG A 27 4.88 -12.20 2.14
C ARG A 27 6.11 -12.94 1.61
N ALA A 28 6.49 -12.68 0.35
CA ALA A 28 7.67 -13.32 -0.26
C ALA A 28 8.97 -13.01 0.53
N ALA A 29 9.12 -11.79 1.06
CA ALA A 29 10.26 -11.43 1.88
C ALA A 29 10.30 -12.20 3.22
N VAL A 30 9.14 -12.45 3.84
CA VAL A 30 9.03 -13.29 5.04
C VAL A 30 9.37 -14.75 4.71
N GLU A 31 8.83 -15.29 3.62
CA GLU A 31 9.13 -16.65 3.15
C GLU A 31 10.63 -16.83 2.88
N ALA A 32 11.30 -15.83 2.30
CA ALA A 32 12.74 -15.85 2.08
C ALA A 32 13.56 -15.84 3.38
N LEU A 33 13.14 -15.07 4.40
CA LEU A 33 13.79 -15.09 5.72
C LEU A 33 13.65 -16.45 6.41
N TYR A 34 12.49 -17.09 6.26
CA TYR A 34 12.23 -18.41 6.80
C TYR A 34 13.05 -19.49 6.08
N ALA A 35 12.98 -19.54 4.74
CA ALA A 35 13.70 -20.51 3.93
C ALA A 35 15.23 -20.40 4.08
N GLY A 36 15.75 -19.18 4.25
CA GLY A 36 17.18 -18.93 4.47
C GLY A 36 17.67 -19.24 5.88
N GLY A 37 16.82 -19.72 6.80
CA GLY A 37 17.21 -20.03 8.19
C GLY A 37 17.58 -18.81 9.04
N ASN A 38 17.42 -17.60 8.50
CA ASN A 38 17.92 -16.37 9.11
C ASN A 38 16.96 -15.78 10.14
N LEU A 39 15.73 -16.28 10.25
CA LEU A 39 14.67 -15.75 11.10
C LEU A 39 15.12 -15.57 12.57
N PHE A 40 15.88 -16.53 13.08
CA PHE A 40 16.35 -16.57 14.47
C PHE A 40 17.70 -15.86 14.71
N SER A 41 18.34 -15.34 13.65
CA SER A 41 19.49 -14.44 13.80
C SER A 41 19.03 -13.06 14.30
N PRO A 42 19.87 -12.30 15.02
CA PRO A 42 19.52 -10.94 15.44
C PRO A 42 19.13 -10.02 14.27
N GLN A 43 19.78 -10.18 13.12
CA GLN A 43 19.48 -9.42 11.90
C GLN A 43 18.16 -9.85 11.27
N GLY A 44 17.92 -11.16 11.12
CA GLY A 44 16.66 -11.67 10.57
C GLY A 44 15.47 -11.43 11.47
N THR A 45 15.63 -11.47 12.79
CA THR A 45 14.58 -11.05 13.73
C THR A 45 14.25 -9.56 13.57
N ARG A 46 15.26 -8.69 13.38
CA ARG A 46 15.02 -7.26 13.10
C ARG A 46 14.27 -7.07 11.77
N ALA A 47 14.70 -7.76 10.71
CA ALA A 47 14.05 -7.72 9.40
C ALA A 47 12.61 -8.26 9.46
N GLY A 48 12.38 -9.38 10.15
CA GLY A 48 11.05 -9.96 10.36
C GLY A 48 10.11 -9.01 11.10
N ARG A 49 10.58 -8.34 12.16
CA ARG A 49 9.78 -7.31 12.85
C ARG A 49 9.45 -6.13 11.94
N ALA A 50 10.37 -5.70 11.09
CA ALA A 50 10.11 -4.63 10.13
C ALA A 50 9.05 -5.05 9.10
N LEU A 51 9.15 -6.27 8.56
CA LEU A 51 8.16 -6.84 7.63
C LEU A 51 6.79 -6.99 8.28
N LEU A 52 6.72 -7.42 9.55
CA LEU A 52 5.46 -7.50 10.29
C LEU A 52 4.81 -6.11 10.45
N ARG A 53 5.58 -5.09 10.80
CA ARG A 53 5.08 -3.71 10.87
C ARG A 53 4.61 -3.21 9.51
N ALA A 54 5.36 -3.51 8.45
CA ALA A 54 4.96 -3.18 7.08
C ALA A 54 3.63 -3.86 6.70
N HIS A 55 3.42 -5.12 7.10
CA HIS A 55 2.15 -5.82 6.90
C HIS A 55 0.99 -5.15 7.64
N GLN A 56 1.19 -4.75 8.90
CA GLN A 56 0.17 -4.04 9.68
C GLN A 56 -0.25 -2.71 9.03
N LEU A 57 0.70 -1.97 8.44
CA LEU A 57 0.38 -0.76 7.67
C LEU A 57 -0.42 -1.07 6.40
N LEU A 58 -0.11 -2.18 5.72
CA LEU A 58 -0.86 -2.62 4.53
C LEU A 58 -2.29 -3.08 4.89
N GLN A 59 -2.49 -3.71 6.05
CA GLN A 59 -3.83 -4.05 6.55
C GLN A 59 -4.67 -2.78 6.81
N ARG A 60 -4.07 -1.74 7.41
CA ARG A 60 -4.74 -0.44 7.58
C ARG A 60 -5.07 0.20 6.23
N ALA A 61 -4.13 0.15 5.27
CA ALA A 61 -4.37 0.66 3.92
C ALA A 61 -5.51 -0.10 3.23
N HIS A 62 -5.58 -1.43 3.39
CA HIS A 62 -6.70 -2.21 2.87
C HIS A 62 -8.03 -1.78 3.50
N GLY A 63 -8.09 -1.57 4.82
CA GLY A 63 -9.29 -1.05 5.48
C GLY A 63 -9.75 0.32 4.94
N LEU A 64 -8.83 1.23 4.62
CA LEU A 64 -9.17 2.51 3.97
C LEU A 64 -9.71 2.33 2.55
N LEU A 65 -9.24 1.32 1.81
CA LEU A 65 -9.77 1.00 0.48
C LEU A 65 -11.20 0.47 0.55
N GLU A 66 -11.52 -0.37 1.54
CA GLU A 66 -12.88 -0.85 1.77
C GLU A 66 -13.84 0.29 2.14
N GLN A 67 -13.35 1.29 2.90
CA GLN A 67 -14.13 2.50 3.19
C GLN A 67 -14.36 3.33 1.92
N LEU A 68 -13.34 3.49 1.07
CA LEU A 68 -13.45 4.23 -0.19
C LEU A 68 -14.34 3.54 -1.23
N SER A 69 -14.39 2.20 -1.23
CA SER A 69 -15.27 1.44 -2.12
C SER A 69 -16.72 1.38 -1.63
N GLY A 70 -16.94 1.64 -0.34
CA GLY A 70 -18.25 1.47 0.30
C GLY A 70 -18.56 0.02 0.66
N ASP A 71 -17.59 -0.89 0.52
CA ASP A 71 -17.71 -2.30 0.91
C ASP A 71 -17.45 -2.51 2.43
N GLY A 72 -16.92 -1.48 3.10
CA GLY A 72 -16.64 -1.49 4.53
C GLY A 72 -17.86 -1.29 5.44
N VAL A 73 -17.65 -1.52 6.74
CA VAL A 73 -18.67 -1.29 7.80
C VAL A 73 -19.01 0.20 7.96
N VAL A 74 -18.08 1.08 7.60
CA VAL A 74 -18.27 2.53 7.64
C VAL A 74 -18.73 3.01 6.26
N PRO A 75 -19.79 3.83 6.18
CA PRO A 75 -20.25 4.38 4.91
C PRO A 75 -19.13 5.13 4.17
N ALA A 76 -19.10 4.97 2.84
CA ALA A 76 -18.10 5.65 2.02
C ALA A 76 -18.14 7.18 2.23
N PRO A 77 -16.97 7.83 2.34
CA PRO A 77 -16.90 9.28 2.46
C PRO A 77 -17.50 9.93 1.22
N ARG A 78 -18.47 10.82 1.41
CA ARG A 78 -19.17 11.52 0.32
C ARG A 78 -18.57 12.88 -0.01
N LEU A 79 -17.84 13.46 0.94
CA LEU A 79 -17.19 14.77 0.77
C LEU A 79 -15.87 14.59 0.01
N PRO A 80 -15.63 15.34 -1.08
CA PRO A 80 -14.39 15.26 -1.87
C PRO A 80 -13.12 15.40 -1.02
N GLU A 81 -13.13 16.30 -0.04
CA GLU A 81 -11.98 16.56 0.83
C GLU A 81 -11.64 15.35 1.70
N ARG A 82 -12.67 14.64 2.17
CA ARG A 82 -12.50 13.40 2.94
C ARG A 82 -11.98 12.28 2.06
N ILE A 83 -12.47 12.16 0.84
CA ILE A 83 -11.96 11.18 -0.13
C ILE A 83 -10.46 11.42 -0.37
N ASP A 84 -10.06 12.66 -0.61
CA ASP A 84 -8.65 13.01 -0.81
C ASP A 84 -7.79 12.79 0.44
N GLU A 85 -8.33 13.04 1.64
CA GLU A 85 -7.67 12.72 2.91
C GLU A 85 -7.34 11.22 3.01
N HIS A 86 -8.30 10.34 2.69
CA HIS A 86 -8.07 8.89 2.70
C HIS A 86 -6.98 8.48 1.70
N TYR A 87 -6.94 9.07 0.50
CA TYR A 87 -5.89 8.79 -0.46
C TYR A 87 -4.51 9.28 -0.03
N ARG A 88 -4.41 10.44 0.63
CA ARG A 88 -3.14 10.92 1.21
C ARG A 88 -2.67 10.01 2.33
N GLU A 89 -3.59 9.52 3.16
CA GLU A 89 -3.27 8.54 4.20
C GLU A 89 -2.79 7.22 3.59
N LEU A 90 -3.46 6.73 2.55
CA LEU A 90 -3.02 5.56 1.78
C LEU A 90 -1.59 5.72 1.29
N ASP A 91 -1.24 6.83 0.63
CA ASP A 91 0.13 7.05 0.17
C ASP A 91 1.15 7.07 1.32
N THR A 92 0.78 7.67 2.46
CA THR A 92 1.63 7.68 3.66
C THR A 92 1.86 6.26 4.21
N LEU A 93 0.82 5.45 4.30
CA LEU A 93 0.90 4.06 4.76
C LEU A 93 1.75 3.21 3.80
N LEU A 94 1.55 3.38 2.49
CA LEU A 94 2.32 2.67 1.47
C LEU A 94 3.81 3.05 1.51
N ALA A 95 4.13 4.35 1.61
CA ALA A 95 5.51 4.82 1.70
C ALA A 95 6.23 4.28 2.96
N ARG A 96 5.56 4.31 4.12
CA ARG A 96 6.09 3.75 5.37
C ARG A 96 6.27 2.23 5.28
N SER A 97 5.33 1.52 4.65
CA SER A 97 5.44 0.07 4.42
C SER A 97 6.62 -0.28 3.51
N ASP A 98 6.86 0.51 2.46
CA ASP A 98 7.98 0.33 1.54
C ASP A 98 9.33 0.54 2.25
N ALA A 99 9.45 1.58 3.07
CA ALA A 99 10.65 1.84 3.88
C ALA A 99 10.96 0.68 4.86
N LEU A 100 9.92 0.12 5.50
CA LEU A 100 10.08 -1.01 6.43
C LEU A 100 10.39 -2.33 5.72
N SER A 101 9.88 -2.53 4.51
CA SER A 101 10.12 -3.75 3.72
C SER A 101 11.46 -3.73 2.98
N GLY A 102 12.26 -2.68 3.11
CA GLY A 102 13.50 -2.51 2.34
C GLY A 102 13.26 -2.22 0.85
N ARG A 103 12.01 -1.90 0.45
CA ARG A 103 11.67 -1.37 -0.87
C ARG A 103 12.08 0.10 -0.94
N HIS A 104 13.38 0.39 -0.90
CA HIS A 104 13.86 1.72 -1.24
C HIS A 104 13.77 1.90 -2.77
N HIS A 105 12.76 2.65 -3.20
CA HIS A 105 12.53 3.20 -4.54
C HIS A 105 13.10 2.43 -5.77
N ARG A 106 12.31 1.48 -6.28
CA ARG A 106 12.16 1.25 -7.73
C ARG A 106 10.91 1.97 -8.29
N ALA A 107 10.54 3.10 -7.69
CA ALA A 107 9.34 3.87 -8.06
C ALA A 107 9.68 5.34 -8.40
N ALA A 108 10.90 5.60 -8.88
CA ALA A 108 11.25 6.84 -9.57
C ALA A 108 11.41 6.55 -11.07
N SER A 109 10.31 6.25 -11.74
CA SER A 109 10.16 6.38 -13.20
C SER A 109 8.67 6.27 -13.54
N VAL A 110 7.89 7.22 -13.04
CA VAL A 110 6.78 7.71 -13.83
C VAL A 110 7.33 8.92 -14.56
N ALA A 111 7.36 8.78 -15.88
CA ALA A 111 7.88 9.69 -16.86
C ALA A 111 7.74 11.17 -16.46
N HIS A 112 8.89 11.85 -16.49
CA HIS A 112 8.96 13.24 -16.87
C HIS A 112 8.17 13.38 -18.18
N LEU A 113 6.97 13.97 -18.12
CA LEU A 113 6.27 14.42 -19.32
C LEU A 113 7.12 15.53 -19.94
N PRO A 114 7.67 15.37 -21.15
CA PRO A 114 8.24 16.50 -21.85
C PRO A 114 7.06 17.40 -22.26
N GLY A 115 6.95 18.54 -21.58
CA GLY A 115 6.19 19.67 -22.11
C GLY A 115 6.93 20.22 -23.31
N ARG A 116 6.37 20.03 -24.51
CA ARG A 116 6.43 20.97 -25.62
C ARG A 116 5.36 20.62 -26.64
#